data_AF-R5VUA3-F1
#
_entry.id   AF-R5VUA3-F1
#
_cell.length_a   1.000
_cell.length_b   1.000
_cell.length_c   1.000
_cell.angle_alpha   90.00
_cell.angle_beta   90.00
_cell.angle_gamma   90.00
#
_symmetry.space_group_name_H-M   'P 1'
#
loop_
_entity.id
_entity.type
_entity.pdbx_description
1 polymer ?
#
loop_
_entity_poly.entity_id
_entity_poly.type
_entity_poly.pdbx_seq_one_letter_code
_entity_poly.pdbx_strand_id
1 'polypeptide(L)'
;MGAANQAVRVLSIYDKLVRGETVNKISEATWFGVNEKTIQRDIDAIRNFLSQSIVDGHGVVGEVVYDRSKKGYRLEVVAGSETAEADV
;
A
#
# COMPACT_ATOMS: atom_id res chain seq x y z
N MET A 1 10.33 -15.07 -16.89
CA MET A 1 9.55 -13.82 -16.94
C MET A 1 10.49 -12.67 -16.68
N GLY A 2 10.52 -11.66 -17.54
CA GLY A 2 11.31 -10.43 -17.29
C GLY A 2 10.75 -9.69 -16.07
N ALA A 3 11.59 -8.93 -15.39
CA ALA A 3 11.17 -8.13 -14.23
C ALA A 3 9.97 -7.25 -14.59
N ALA A 4 8.95 -7.25 -13.73
CA ALA A 4 7.77 -6.42 -13.96
C ALA A 4 8.14 -4.93 -14.01
N ASN A 5 7.50 -4.19 -14.93
CA ASN A 5 7.66 -2.74 -15.05
C ASN A 5 7.32 -2.06 -13.70
N GLN A 6 8.17 -1.13 -13.26
CA GLN A 6 7.98 -0.39 -12.01
C GLN A 6 6.60 0.25 -11.90
N ALA A 7 6.10 0.89 -12.95
CA ALA A 7 4.80 1.56 -12.92
C ALA A 7 3.66 0.57 -12.63
N VAL A 8 3.68 -0.59 -13.30
CA VAL A 8 2.68 -1.65 -13.09
C VAL A 8 2.73 -2.18 -11.65
N ARG A 9 3.94 -2.36 -11.11
CA ARG A 9 4.14 -2.86 -9.75
C ARG A 9 3.66 -1.87 -8.69
N VAL A 10 4.00 -0.60 -8.83
CA VAL A 10 3.53 0.48 -7.96
C VAL A 10 2.01 0.53 -7.96
N LEU A 11 1.37 0.53 -9.13
CA LEU A 11 -0.10 0.56 -9.24
C LEU A 11 -0.74 -0.68 -8.62
N SER A 12 -0.17 -1.88 -8.84
CA SER A 12 -0.68 -3.12 -8.26
C SER A 12 -0.58 -3.15 -6.73
N ILE A 13 0.52 -2.64 -6.17
CA ILE A 13 0.70 -2.53 -4.71
C ILE A 13 -0.26 -1.49 -4.14
N TYR A 14 -0.43 -0.35 -4.80
CA TYR A 14 -1.36 0.69 -4.40
C TYR A 14 -2.82 0.19 -4.37
N ASP A 15 -3.27 -0.53 -5.41
CA ASP A 15 -4.62 -1.11 -5.47
C ASP A 15 -4.91 -2.04 -4.27
N LYS A 16 -3.96 -2.94 -3.95
CA LYS A 16 -4.05 -3.81 -2.76
C LYS A 16 -4.21 -3.00 -1.48
N LEU A 17 -3.38 -1.96 -1.29
CA LEU A 17 -3.41 -1.11 -0.10
C LEU A 17 -4.76 -0.38 0.04
N VAL A 18 -5.29 0.21 -1.04
CA VAL A 18 -6.58 0.91 -1.03
C VAL A 18 -7.75 -0.04 -0.77
N ARG A 19 -7.65 -1.30 -1.21
CA ARG A 19 -8.64 -2.36 -0.92
C ARG A 19 -8.53 -2.92 0.52
N GLY A 20 -7.64 -2.38 1.35
CA GLY A 20 -7.45 -2.80 2.74
C GLY A 20 -6.60 -4.07 2.89
N GLU A 21 -5.97 -4.54 1.81
CA GLU A 21 -5.11 -5.72 1.87
C GLU A 21 -3.76 -5.40 2.53
N THR A 22 -3.12 -6.44 3.07
CA THR A 22 -1.77 -6.35 3.62
C THR A 22 -0.74 -6.78 2.59
N VAL A 23 0.24 -5.93 2.30
CA VAL A 23 1.31 -6.16 1.34
C VAL A 23 2.55 -6.70 2.04
N ASN A 24 2.93 -7.94 1.74
CA ASN A 24 4.18 -8.53 2.22
C ASN A 24 5.29 -8.38 1.17
N LYS A 25 6.37 -7.66 1.51
CA LYS A 25 7.44 -7.36 0.56
C LYS A 25 8.13 -8.57 -0.06
N ILE A 26 8.23 -9.68 0.69
CA ILE A 26 8.88 -10.92 0.22
C ILE A 26 7.99 -11.57 -0.84
N SER A 27 6.70 -11.68 -0.54
CA SER A 27 5.70 -12.29 -1.43
C SER A 27 5.56 -11.51 -2.74
N GLU A 28 5.49 -10.17 -2.67
CA GLU A 28 5.46 -9.33 -3.87
C GLU A 28 6.77 -9.42 -4.67
N ALA A 29 7.93 -9.46 -4.01
CA ALA A 29 9.23 -9.60 -4.68
C ALA A 29 9.29 -10.90 -5.49
N THR A 30 8.83 -12.02 -4.91
CA THR A 30 8.70 -13.29 -5.62
C THR A 30 7.70 -13.21 -6.78
N TRP A 31 6.51 -12.63 -6.56
CA TRP A 31 5.47 -12.50 -7.58
C TRP A 31 5.92 -11.69 -8.80
N PHE A 32 6.59 -10.56 -8.57
CA PHE A 32 7.06 -9.69 -9.64
C PHE A 32 8.44 -10.05 -10.21
N GLY A 33 9.12 -11.04 -9.63
CA GLY A 33 10.46 -11.45 -10.01
C GLY A 33 11.51 -10.36 -9.79
N VAL A 34 11.40 -9.61 -8.69
CA VAL A 34 12.31 -8.52 -8.32
C VAL A 34 12.90 -8.71 -6.92
N ASN A 35 13.83 -7.85 -6.51
CA ASN A 35 14.39 -7.87 -5.16
C ASN A 35 13.44 -7.18 -4.15
N GLU A 36 13.45 -7.61 -2.89
CA GLU A 36 12.72 -6.94 -1.80
C GLU A 36 13.05 -5.44 -1.68
N LYS A 37 14.30 -5.03 -1.94
CA LYS A 37 14.70 -3.61 -1.96
C LYS A 37 14.00 -2.83 -3.08
N THR A 38 13.62 -3.49 -4.17
CA THR A 38 12.81 -2.88 -5.23
C THR A 38 11.39 -2.64 -4.71
N ILE A 39 10.77 -3.66 -4.10
CA ILE A 39 9.43 -3.52 -3.49
C ILE A 39 9.40 -2.44 -2.41
N GLN A 40 10.44 -2.36 -1.57
CA GLN A 40 10.54 -1.30 -0.56
C GLN A 40 10.49 0.09 -1.19
N ARG A 41 11.23 0.33 -2.28
CA ARG A 41 11.21 1.63 -2.98
C ARG A 41 9.86 1.94 -3.59
N ASP A 42 9.14 0.93 -4.09
CA ASP A 42 7.79 1.12 -4.61
C ASP A 42 6.82 1.52 -3.49
N ILE A 43 6.92 0.87 -2.33
CA ILE A 43 6.14 1.23 -1.13
C ILE A 43 6.47 2.64 -0.66
N ASP A 44 7.75 3.04 -0.69
CA ASP A 44 8.17 4.39 -0.32
C ASP A 44 7.65 5.45 -1.32
N ALA A 45 7.59 5.12 -2.61
CA ALA A 45 6.97 5.98 -3.62
C ALA A 45 5.46 6.17 -3.35
N ILE A 46 4.75 5.10 -2.97
CA ILE A 46 3.33 5.15 -2.61
C ILE A 46 3.11 5.98 -1.35
N ARG A 47 3.97 5.83 -0.33
CA ARG A 47 3.95 6.68 0.88
C ARG A 47 4.09 8.15 0.55
N ASN A 48 5.07 8.50 -0.27
CA ASN A 48 5.32 9.88 -0.66
C ASN A 48 4.10 10.46 -1.39
N PHE A 49 3.51 9.70 -2.32
CA PHE A 49 2.29 10.10 -3.02
C PHE A 49 1.12 10.35 -2.06
N LEU A 50 0.81 9.39 -1.18
CA LEU A 50 -0.29 9.52 -0.22
C LEU A 50 -0.07 10.68 0.76
N SER A 51 1.18 10.91 1.19
CA SER A 51 1.50 12.05 2.07
C SER A 51 1.23 13.40 1.39
N GLN A 52 1.42 13.51 0.08
CA GLN A 52 1.08 14.71 -0.70
C GLN A 52 -0.44 14.84 -0.86
N SER A 53 -1.14 13.74 -1.13
CA SER A 53 -2.62 13.73 -1.21
C SER A 53 -3.30 14.20 0.08
N ILE A 54 -2.72 13.88 1.25
CA ILE A 54 -3.20 14.40 2.55
C ILE A 54 -3.12 15.93 2.59
N VAL A 55 -2.00 16.52 2.13
CA VAL A 55 -1.77 17.97 2.16
C VAL A 55 -2.70 18.69 1.18
N ASP A 56 -2.91 18.11 0.01
CA ASP A 56 -3.71 18.72 -1.06
C ASP A 56 -5.23 18.47 -0.91
N GLY A 57 -5.65 17.72 0.12
CA GLY A 57 -7.07 17.54 0.49
C GLY A 57 -7.92 16.77 -0.54
N HIS A 58 -7.32 15.95 -1.39
CA HIS A 58 -8.03 15.17 -2.41
C HIS A 58 -7.52 13.73 -2.49
N GLY A 59 -8.39 12.80 -2.87
CA GLY A 59 -8.06 11.37 -2.97
C GLY A 59 -8.11 10.63 -1.64
N VAL A 60 -7.37 9.52 -1.53
CA VAL A 60 -7.32 8.71 -0.31
C VAL A 60 -6.39 9.37 0.70
N VAL A 61 -6.95 9.83 1.82
CA VAL A 61 -6.20 10.42 2.94
C VAL A 61 -5.82 9.29 3.89
N GLY A 62 -4.56 8.85 3.86
CA GLY A 62 -4.11 7.71 4.67
C GLY A 62 -2.60 7.54 4.70
N GLU A 63 -2.12 6.75 5.67
CA GLU A 63 -0.71 6.42 5.85
C GLU A 63 -0.45 4.92 5.62
N VAL A 64 0.64 4.59 4.90
CA VAL A 64 1.08 3.20 4.75
C VAL A 64 1.98 2.81 5.92
N VAL A 65 1.43 2.04 6.85
CA VAL A 65 2.09 1.60 8.09
C VAL A 65 2.56 0.16 8.00
N TYR A 66 3.60 -0.20 8.75
CA TYR A 66 4.07 -1.58 8.85
C TYR A 66 3.39 -2.31 10.01
N ASP A 67 2.63 -3.34 9.69
CA ASP A 67 2.02 -4.28 10.61
C ASP A 67 3.02 -5.37 11.00
N ARG A 68 3.51 -5.34 12.24
CA ARG A 68 4.44 -6.38 12.74
C ARG A 68 3.76 -7.74 12.90
N SER A 69 2.48 -7.77 13.28
CA SER A 69 1.72 -9.00 13.49
C SER A 69 1.45 -9.71 12.17
N LYS A 70 1.13 -8.94 11.12
CA LYS A 70 0.91 -9.46 9.76
C LYS A 70 2.18 -9.51 8.90
N LYS A 71 3.31 -9.00 9.41
CA LYS A 71 4.60 -8.89 8.70
C LYS A 71 4.46 -8.25 7.32
N GLY A 72 3.74 -7.14 7.23
CA GLY A 72 3.44 -6.48 5.96
C GLY A 72 2.97 -5.04 6.12
N TYR A 73 2.72 -4.37 5.01
CA TYR A 73 2.29 -2.99 4.95
C TYR A 73 0.79 -2.92 4.72
N ARG A 74 0.09 -2.04 5.43
CA ARG A 74 -1.33 -1.77 5.23
C ARG A 74 -1.55 -0.27 5.13
N LEU A 75 -2.64 0.13 4.50
CA LEU A 75 -3.09 1.52 4.52
C LEU A 75 -3.97 1.74 5.75
N GLU A 76 -3.64 2.74 6.54
CA GLU A 76 -4.52 3.29 7.57
C GLU A 76 -5.12 4.57 7.04
N VAL A 77 -6.42 4.54 6.76
CA VAL A 77 -7.16 5.69 6.26
C VAL A 77 -7.44 6.63 7.43
N VAL A 78 -7.11 7.92 7.27
CA VAL A 78 -7.29 8.97 8.29
C VAL A 78 -8.69 9.61 8.22
N ALA A 79 -9.52 9.18 7.26
CA ALA A 79 -10.92 9.58 7.19
C ALA A 79 -11.65 9.24 8.49
N GLY A 80 -12.32 10.24 9.06
CA GLY A 80 -13.13 10.12 10.26
C GLY A 80 -14.00 8.87 10.22
N SER A 81 -14.00 8.19 11.35
CA SER A 81 -14.77 6.99 11.65
C SER A 81 -16.26 7.16 11.33
N GLU A 82 -16.68 6.77 10.13
CA GLU A 82 -18.06 6.44 9.77
C GLU A 82 -17.92 5.43 8.61
N THR A 83 -18.35 4.17 8.62
CA THR A 83 -19.35 3.35 9.32
C THR A 83 -18.90 1.89 9.08
N ALA A 84 -19.31 0.82 9.77
CA ALA A 84 -20.64 0.48 10.25
C ALA A 84 -20.53 -0.55 11.40
N GLU A 85 -21.20 -0.26 12.51
CA GLU A 85 -21.76 -1.32 13.32
C GLU A 85 -22.96 -1.87 12.54
N ALA A 86 -22.82 -3.11 12.06
CA ALA A 86 -23.94 -3.94 11.70
C ALA A 86 -24.05 -4.98 12.82
N ASP A 87 -24.71 -4.59 13.91
CA ASP A 87 -25.14 -5.51 14.94
C ASP A 87 -26.68 -5.52 15.01
N VAL A 88 -27.17 -6.75 15.10
CA VAL A 88 -28.52 -7.29 14.93
C VAL A 88 -29.54 -6.75 15.93
#